data_AF-A0A350PW11-F1
#
_entry.id   AF-A0A350PW11-F1
#
_cell.length_a   1.000
_cell.length_b   1.000
_cell.length_c   1.000
_cell.angle_alpha   90.00
_cell.angle_beta   90.00
_cell.angle_gamma   90.00
#
_symmetry.space_group_name_H-M   'P 1'
#
loop_
_entity.id
_entity.type
_entity.pdbx_description
1 polymer ?
#
loop_
_entity_poly.entity_id
_entity_poly.type
_entity_poly.pdbx_seq_one_letter_code
_entity_poly.pdbx_strand_id
1 'polypeptide(L)'
;MSAAPDQAAARDYRPIARLFPRPLPPARPADPAIPAAVAAPPTPPVRQAPVLSLRYMGSSVDENGARTYYIRNETTGRRLNVGEGRNDDGIEFVGERDGAIVLRIDGFEYTVRK
;
A
#
# COMPACT_ATOMS: atom_id res chain seq x y z
N MET A 1 33.52 23.57 -19.89
CA MET A 1 32.11 23.91 -20.20
C MET A 1 31.41 22.59 -20.40
N SER A 2 30.85 22.01 -19.32
CA SER A 2 29.41 22.02 -18.96
C SER A 2 28.57 21.14 -19.88
N ALA A 3 27.69 20.25 -19.45
CA ALA A 3 27.44 19.53 -18.21
C ALA A 3 26.41 18.45 -18.63
N ALA A 4 26.56 17.20 -18.17
CA ALA A 4 25.57 16.15 -18.38
C ALA A 4 24.33 16.41 -17.49
N PRO A 5 23.09 16.13 -17.94
CA PRO A 5 21.91 16.36 -17.13
C PRO A 5 21.78 15.30 -16.03
N ASP A 6 21.94 15.78 -14.79
CA ASP A 6 21.06 15.61 -13.64
C ASP A 6 20.33 14.26 -13.50
N GLN A 7 21.02 13.29 -12.88
CA GLN A 7 20.35 12.18 -12.20
C GLN A 7 19.85 12.66 -10.83
N ALA A 8 18.63 13.19 -10.82
CA ALA A 8 17.94 13.57 -9.60
C ALA A 8 17.45 12.33 -8.82
N ALA A 9 18.18 12.06 -7.74
CA ALA A 9 17.66 11.72 -6.42
C ALA A 9 16.82 10.42 -6.26
N ALA A 10 17.51 9.27 -6.27
CA ALA A 10 17.11 8.14 -5.44
C ALA A 10 17.32 8.52 -3.96
N ARG A 11 16.27 8.97 -3.27
CA ARG A 11 16.29 9.21 -1.82
C ARG A 11 16.19 7.87 -1.08
N ASP A 12 17.33 7.22 -0.92
CA ASP A 12 17.53 6.07 -0.04
C ASP A 12 17.41 6.55 1.43
N TYR A 13 16.19 6.50 1.99
CA TYR A 13 15.97 6.75 3.40
C TYR A 13 16.30 5.49 4.21
N ARG A 14 17.56 5.37 4.65
CA ARG A 14 17.94 4.44 5.72
C ARG A 14 17.95 5.17 7.06
N PRO A 15 17.16 4.74 8.06
CA PRO A 15 17.36 5.22 9.41
C PRO A 15 18.68 4.68 9.96
N ILE A 16 19.64 5.59 10.16
CA ILE A 16 20.88 5.34 10.88
C ILE A 16 20.55 5.33 12.38
N ALA A 17 20.57 4.16 13.01
CA ALA A 17 20.72 4.04 14.46
C ALA A 17 22.15 3.61 14.75
N ARG A 18 23.04 4.60 14.94
CA ARG A 18 24.33 4.37 15.60
C ARG A 18 24.08 4.18 17.08
N LEU A 19 24.61 3.12 17.69
CA LEU A 19 25.14 3.10 19.06
C LEU A 19 26.00 1.81 19.24
N PHE A 20 27.28 2.01 19.57
CA PHE A 20 28.35 1.04 19.77
C PHE A 20 28.11 0.09 20.99
N PRO A 21 28.87 -1.01 21.17
CA PRO A 21 28.44 -2.22 21.89
C PRO A 21 28.54 -2.06 23.41
N ARG A 22 27.60 -2.65 24.16
CA ARG A 22 27.73 -2.83 25.62
C ARG A 22 28.22 -4.25 25.93
N PRO A 23 29.22 -4.44 26.80
CA PRO A 23 29.66 -5.77 27.19
C PRO A 23 28.56 -6.49 27.98
N LEU A 24 28.29 -7.75 27.61
CA LEU A 24 27.41 -8.66 28.35
C LEU A 24 28.09 -9.04 29.69
N PRO A 25 27.41 -8.96 30.84
CA PRO A 25 27.93 -9.47 32.11
C PRO A 25 28.01 -11.01 32.09
N PRO A 26 28.90 -11.64 32.88
CA PRO A 26 29.04 -13.09 32.93
C PRO A 26 27.75 -13.76 33.43
N ALA A 27 27.40 -14.89 32.81
CA ALA A 27 26.20 -15.66 33.11
C ALA A 27 26.16 -16.11 34.58
N ARG A 28 25.06 -15.80 35.28
CA ARG A 28 24.76 -16.29 36.63
C ARG A 28 24.16 -17.72 36.54
N PRO A 29 24.48 -18.64 37.48
CA PRO A 29 23.92 -20.00 37.47
C PRO A 29 22.39 -19.98 37.55
N ALA A 30 21.73 -20.90 36.84
CA ALA A 30 20.27 -21.00 36.74
C ALA A 30 19.64 -21.36 38.11
N ASP A 31 18.72 -20.51 38.56
CA ASP A 31 17.90 -20.69 39.76
C ASP A 31 16.65 -21.52 39.40
N PRO A 32 16.30 -22.58 40.15
CA PRO A 32 15.13 -23.42 39.86
C PRO A 32 13.85 -22.80 40.43
N ALA A 33 13.38 -21.69 39.86
CA ALA A 33 12.04 -21.15 40.14
C ALA A 33 11.61 -20.18 39.04
N ILE A 34 11.23 -20.69 37.87
CA ILE A 34 10.63 -19.87 36.81
C ILE A 34 9.10 -19.98 36.94
N PRO A 35 8.38 -18.94 37.41
CA PRO A 35 6.95 -18.85 37.10
C PRO A 35 6.80 -18.73 35.58
N ALA A 36 5.95 -19.59 35.03
CA ALA A 36 5.72 -19.76 33.59
C ALA A 36 5.71 -18.41 32.86
N ALA A 37 6.62 -18.25 31.89
CA ALA A 37 6.59 -17.13 30.96
C ALA A 37 5.21 -17.13 30.29
N VAL A 38 4.40 -16.12 30.59
CA VAL A 38 3.18 -15.84 29.84
C VAL A 38 3.65 -15.56 28.42
N ALA A 39 3.43 -16.52 27.51
CA ALA A 39 3.73 -16.36 26.11
C ALA A 39 3.06 -15.06 25.64
N ALA A 40 3.85 -14.12 25.14
CA ALA A 40 3.32 -12.90 24.56
C ALA A 40 2.26 -13.30 23.51
N PRO A 41 1.10 -12.61 23.45
CA PRO A 41 0.07 -12.93 22.48
C PRO A 41 0.67 -12.89 21.07
N PRO A 42 0.26 -13.81 20.17
CA PRO A 42 0.78 -13.81 18.81
C PRO A 42 0.51 -12.44 18.17
N THR A 43 1.53 -11.83 17.60
CA THR A 43 1.39 -10.58 16.85
C THR A 43 0.38 -10.81 15.73
N PRO A 44 -0.66 -9.96 15.56
CA PRO A 44 -1.65 -10.15 14.51
C PRO A 44 -0.98 -10.10 13.13
N PRO A 45 -1.45 -10.91 12.15
CA PRO A 45 -0.89 -10.88 10.81
C PRO A 45 -1.12 -9.49 10.19
N VAL A 46 -0.05 -8.87 9.71
CA VAL A 46 -0.10 -7.59 9.01
C VAL A 46 -0.73 -7.82 7.62
N ARG A 47 -1.88 -7.21 7.34
CA ARG A 47 -2.46 -7.22 5.98
C ARG A 47 -1.64 -6.31 5.08
N GLN A 48 -1.02 -6.89 4.05
CA GLN A 48 -0.30 -6.12 3.03
C GLN A 48 -1.28 -5.70 1.92
N ALA A 49 -1.15 -4.46 1.46
CA ALA A 49 -1.90 -3.99 0.30
C ALA A 49 -1.39 -4.70 -0.96
N PRO A 50 -2.26 -5.27 -1.80
CA PRO A 50 -1.80 -5.86 -3.05
C PRO A 50 -1.25 -4.78 -3.99
N VAL A 51 -0.15 -5.09 -4.68
CA VAL A 51 0.44 -4.21 -5.67
C VAL A 51 -0.36 -4.31 -6.97
N LEU A 52 -1.26 -3.34 -7.18
CA LEU A 52 -2.07 -3.23 -8.39
C LEU A 52 -1.55 -2.11 -9.28
N SER A 53 -1.27 -2.44 -10.54
CA SER A 53 -0.99 -1.45 -11.58
C SER A 53 -2.30 -1.11 -12.28
N LEU A 54 -2.85 0.08 -12.02
CA LEU A 54 -4.13 0.52 -12.55
C LEU A 54 -3.90 1.65 -13.56
N ARG A 55 -4.41 1.48 -14.77
CA ARG A 55 -4.35 2.47 -15.84
C ARG A 55 -5.73 2.99 -16.17
N TYR A 56 -5.92 4.30 -16.09
CA TYR A 56 -7.13 4.95 -16.59
C TYR A 56 -7.24 4.81 -18.10
N MET A 57 -8.41 4.41 -18.59
CA MET A 57 -8.68 4.22 -20.02
C MET A 57 -9.71 5.20 -20.58
N GLY A 58 -10.46 5.88 -19.72
CA GLY A 58 -11.51 6.81 -20.13
C GLY A 58 -12.67 6.81 -19.16
N SER A 59 -13.65 7.66 -19.42
CA SER A 59 -14.93 7.66 -18.70
C SER A 59 -16.06 7.99 -19.65
N SER A 60 -17.23 7.42 -19.39
CA SER A 60 -18.50 7.78 -20.02
C SER A 60 -19.45 8.36 -19.00
N VAL A 61 -20.42 9.12 -19.48
CA VAL A 61 -21.55 9.64 -18.69
C VAL A 61 -22.80 9.16 -19.40
N ASP A 62 -23.72 8.53 -18.67
CA ASP A 62 -24.97 8.04 -19.22
C ASP A 62 -26.01 9.17 -19.36
N GLU A 63 -27.18 8.84 -19.92
CA GLU A 63 -28.28 9.79 -20.13
C GLU A 63 -28.86 10.36 -18.82
N ASN A 64 -28.65 9.67 -17.69
CA ASN A 64 -29.06 10.10 -16.36
C ASN A 64 -27.98 10.92 -15.64
N GLY A 65 -26.83 11.14 -16.29
CA GLY A 65 -25.68 11.86 -15.72
C GLY A 65 -24.76 10.98 -14.85
N ALA A 66 -25.00 9.67 -14.75
CA ALA A 66 -24.15 8.77 -13.98
C ALA A 66 -22.84 8.50 -14.72
N ARG A 67 -21.72 8.63 -14.01
CA ARG A 67 -20.39 8.49 -14.59
C ARG A 67 -19.83 7.08 -14.39
N THR A 68 -19.32 6.49 -15.46
CA THR A 68 -18.57 5.22 -15.42
C THR A 68 -17.12 5.45 -15.82
N TYR A 69 -16.19 4.97 -15.01
CA TYR A 69 -14.76 4.98 -15.28
C TYR A 69 -14.29 3.62 -15.81
N TYR A 70 -13.55 3.64 -16.90
CA TYR A 70 -12.93 2.47 -17.49
C TYR A 70 -11.47 2.40 -17.07
N ILE A 71 -11.10 1.34 -16.36
CA ILE A 71 -9.77 1.20 -15.76
C ILE A 71 -9.23 -0.18 -16.13
N ARG A 72 -7.97 -0.24 -16.56
CA ARG A 72 -7.29 -1.51 -16.83
C ARG A 72 -6.38 -1.85 -15.67
N ASN A 73 -6.58 -3.02 -15.09
CA ASN A 73 -5.60 -3.61 -14.19
C ASN A 73 -4.51 -4.27 -15.03
N GLU A 74 -3.33 -3.68 -15.09
CA GLU A 74 -2.19 -4.18 -15.85
C GLU A 74 -1.54 -5.40 -15.18
N THR A 75 -1.68 -5.56 -13.86
CA THR A 75 -1.20 -6.73 -13.13
C THR A 75 -1.97 -7.99 -13.53
N THR A 76 -3.29 -7.89 -13.72
CA THR A 76 -4.16 -9.04 -14.05
C THR A 76 -4.64 -9.06 -15.50
N GLY A 77 -4.40 -8.00 -16.26
CA GLY A 77 -4.92 -7.80 -17.62
C GLY A 77 -6.41 -7.48 -17.70
N ARG A 78 -7.13 -7.45 -16.57
CA ARG A 78 -8.59 -7.27 -16.52
C ARG A 78 -9.00 -5.82 -16.77
N ARG A 79 -10.15 -5.64 -17.41
CA ARG A 79 -10.84 -4.35 -17.52
C ARG A 79 -11.84 -4.24 -16.38
N LEU A 80 -11.86 -3.08 -15.74
CA LEU A 80 -12.71 -2.72 -14.62
C LEU A 80 -13.61 -1.59 -15.08
N ASN A 81 -14.92 -1.76 -14.86
CA ASN A 81 -15.91 -0.73 -15.07
C ASN A 81 -16.36 -0.28 -13.69
N VAL A 82 -16.05 0.96 -13.34
CA VAL A 82 -16.35 1.50 -12.00
C VAL A 82 -17.32 2.66 -12.16
N GLY A 83 -18.58 2.43 -11.80
CA GLY A 83 -19.58 3.48 -11.66
C GLY A 83 -19.56 4.11 -10.26
N GLU A 84 -20.50 5.01 -10.01
CA GLU A 84 -20.74 5.52 -8.66
C GLU A 84 -21.27 4.39 -7.76
N GLY A 85 -20.57 4.12 -6.64
CA GLY A 85 -20.89 3.03 -5.73
C GLY A 85 -19.99 1.80 -5.86
N ARG A 86 -20.45 0.67 -5.32
CA ARG A 86 -19.74 -0.61 -5.31
C ARG A 86 -20.23 -1.50 -6.44
N ASN A 87 -19.32 -2.01 -7.26
CA ASN A 87 -19.63 -2.95 -8.33
C ASN A 87 -19.57 -4.42 -7.86
N ASP A 88 -19.97 -5.35 -8.75
CA ASP A 88 -19.96 -6.81 -8.50
C ASP A 88 -18.56 -7.38 -8.23
N ASP A 89 -17.51 -6.76 -8.78
CA ASP A 89 -16.12 -7.11 -8.50
C ASP A 89 -15.64 -6.63 -7.11
N GLY A 90 -16.54 -6.04 -6.31
CA GLY A 90 -16.22 -5.54 -4.97
C GLY A 90 -15.41 -4.25 -4.96
N ILE A 91 -15.34 -3.56 -6.10
CA ILE A 91 -14.63 -2.30 -6.28
C ILE A 91 -15.60 -1.17 -6.02
N GLU A 92 -15.24 -0.31 -5.08
CA GLU A 92 -16.03 0.85 -4.70
C GLU A 92 -15.38 2.14 -5.22
N PHE A 93 -16.15 2.96 -5.92
CA PHE A 93 -15.73 4.33 -6.23
C PHE A 93 -15.84 5.19 -4.97
N VAL A 94 -14.72 5.72 -4.50
CA VAL A 94 -14.66 6.58 -3.31
C VAL A 94 -14.82 8.05 -3.68
N GLY A 95 -14.32 8.44 -4.86
CA GLY A 95 -14.40 9.81 -5.32
C GLY A 95 -13.26 10.18 -6.27
N GLU A 96 -13.16 11.47 -6.55
CA GLU A 96 -12.07 12.05 -7.33
C GLU A 96 -11.29 13.04 -6.48
N ARG A 97 -9.96 12.94 -6.49
CA ARG A 97 -9.06 13.83 -5.74
C ARG A 97 -7.88 14.19 -6.62
N ASP A 98 -7.61 15.50 -6.76
CA ASP A 98 -6.45 16.02 -7.51
C ASP A 98 -6.33 15.47 -8.95
N GLY A 99 -7.47 15.31 -9.65
CA GLY A 99 -7.51 14.77 -11.01
C GLY A 99 -7.29 13.26 -11.10
N ALA A 100 -7.30 12.55 -9.98
CA ALA A 100 -7.20 11.10 -9.91
C ALA A 100 -8.48 10.46 -9.35
N ILE A 101 -8.77 9.26 -9.84
CA ILE A 101 -9.92 8.44 -9.41
C ILE A 101 -9.48 7.63 -8.19
N VAL A 102 -10.22 7.73 -7.09
CA VAL A 102 -9.97 6.95 -5.88
C VAL A 102 -10.93 5.77 -5.84
N LEU A 103 -10.36 4.57 -5.79
CA LEU A 103 -11.07 3.31 -5.71
C LEU A 103 -10.75 2.62 -4.39
N ARG A 104 -11.71 1.88 -3.84
CA ARG A 104 -11.47 0.94 -2.76
C ARG A 104 -11.64 -0.48 -3.26
N ILE A 105 -10.57 -1.28 -3.12
CA ILE A 105 -10.51 -2.69 -3.55
C ILE A 105 -9.98 -3.48 -2.35
N ASP A 106 -10.75 -4.48 -1.91
CA ASP A 106 -10.41 -5.32 -0.74
C ASP A 106 -10.08 -4.53 0.54
N GLY A 107 -10.68 -3.34 0.71
CA GLY A 107 -10.45 -2.46 1.84
C GLY A 107 -9.21 -1.57 1.72
N PHE A 108 -8.48 -1.62 0.61
CA PHE A 108 -7.36 -0.73 0.31
C PHE A 108 -7.77 0.35 -0.69
N GLU A 109 -7.28 1.57 -0.47
CA GLU A 109 -7.52 2.69 -1.39
C GLU A 109 -6.44 2.76 -2.46
N TYR A 110 -6.87 2.86 -3.71
CA TYR A 110 -6.02 3.00 -4.89
C TYR A 110 -6.33 4.30 -5.59
N THR A 111 -5.29 5.02 -5.95
CA THR A 111 -5.40 6.26 -6.72
C THR A 111 -4.99 5.99 -8.16
N VAL A 112 -5.91 6.22 -9.09
CA VAL A 112 -5.71 6.01 -10.53
C VAL A 112 -5.65 7.38 -11.19
N ARG A 113 -4.46 7.76 -11.68
CA ARG A 113 -4.30 9.03 -12.39
C ARG A 113 -4.99 8.97 -13.76
N LYS A 114 -5.71 10.04 -14.10
CA LYS A 114 -6.32 10.24 -15.41
C LYS A 114 -5.30 10.64 -16.46
#